data_AF-A0A529NTY3-F1
#
_entry.id   AF-A0A529NTY3-F1
#
_cell.length_a   1.000
_cell.length_b   1.000
_cell.length_c   1.000
_cell.angle_alpha   90.00
_cell.angle_beta   90.00
_cell.angle_gamma   90.00
#
_symmetry.space_group_name_H-M   'P 1'
#
loop_
_entity.id
_entity.type
_entity.pdbx_description
1 polymer ?
#
loop_
_entity_poly.entity_id
_entity_poly.type
_entity_poly.pdbx_seq_one_letter_code
_entity_poly.pdbx_strand_id
1 'polypeptide(L)'
;AIFAFSLNTAAYQAEILRGAIQSVPRGQWEGAASLGLHKLQTMWKVILPQALIVALRPYGNEIILMIKGSAIVAIITVYDLMGITKLTYSRTFDFQSYVWAAIIYLIIVEILRHAVEWIERRITIHLHR
;
A
#
# COMPACT_ATOMS: atom_id res chain seq x y z
N ALA A 1 -2.27 -17.35 -8.41
CA ALA A 1 -2.42 -15.89 -8.23
C ALA A 1 -1.89 -15.44 -6.87
N ILE A 2 -2.46 -15.90 -5.75
CA ILE A 2 -2.06 -15.47 -4.39
C ILE A 2 -0.56 -15.65 -4.13
N PHE A 3 0.02 -16.80 -4.50
CA PHE A 3 1.44 -17.10 -4.26
C PHE A 3 2.39 -16.11 -4.96
N ALA A 4 2.08 -15.70 -6.20
CA ALA A 4 2.89 -14.77 -6.98
C ALA A 4 2.84 -13.35 -6.40
N PHE A 5 1.64 -12.91 -5.96
CA PHE A 5 1.47 -11.64 -5.27
C PHE A 5 2.18 -11.64 -3.90
N SER A 6 2.02 -12.70 -3.11
CA SER A 6 2.70 -12.82 -1.82
C SER A 6 4.22 -12.78 -1.94
N LEU A 7 4.80 -13.43 -2.95
CA LEU A 7 6.25 -13.38 -3.21
C LEU A 7 6.73 -11.99 -3.60
N ASN A 8 5.99 -11.30 -4.46
CA ASN A 8 6.34 -9.95 -4.89
C ASN A 8 6.32 -8.96 -3.70
N THR A 9 5.27 -9.01 -2.88
CA THR A 9 5.17 -8.20 -1.68
C THR A 9 6.24 -8.56 -0.65
N ALA A 10 6.52 -9.86 -0.44
CA ALA A 10 7.56 -10.29 0.49
C ALA A 10 8.96 -9.81 0.08
N ALA A 11 9.27 -9.79 -1.22
CA ALA A 11 10.53 -9.27 -1.73
C ALA A 11 10.68 -7.76 -1.45
N TYR A 12 9.63 -6.97 -1.67
CA TYR A 12 9.63 -5.53 -1.39
C TYR A 12 9.79 -5.24 0.11
N GLN A 13 9.05 -5.98 0.94
CA GLN A 13 9.11 -5.87 2.40
C GLN A 13 10.50 -6.25 2.94
N ALA A 14 11.13 -7.28 2.37
CA ALA A 14 12.48 -7.70 2.73
C ALA A 14 13.53 -6.64 2.37
N GLU A 15 13.39 -5.99 1.22
CA GLU A 15 14.30 -4.93 0.78
C GLU A 15 14.18 -3.67 1.65
N ILE A 16 12.96 -3.30 2.04
CA ILE A 16 12.72 -2.20 3.00
C ILE A 16 13.38 -2.52 4.34
N LEU A 17 13.18 -3.73 4.87
CA LEU A 17 13.79 -4.14 6.14
C LEU A 17 15.33 -4.19 6.05
N ARG A 18 15.87 -4.69 4.93
CA ARG A 18 17.31 -4.72 4.66
C ARG A 18 17.90 -3.30 4.61
N GLY A 19 17.26 -2.39 3.88
CA GLY A 19 17.67 -1.00 3.79
C GLY A 19 17.61 -0.30 5.16
N ALA A 20 16.57 -0.59 5.95
CA ALA A 20 16.42 -0.05 7.29
C ALA A 20 17.49 -0.55 8.26
N ILE A 21 17.85 -1.84 8.23
CA ILE A 21 18.95 -2.39 9.03
C ILE A 21 20.30 -1.78 8.61
N GLN A 22 20.53 -1.59 7.30
CA GLN A 22 21.76 -0.97 6.78
C GLN A 22 21.86 0.53 7.12
N SER A 23 20.74 1.21 7.33
CA SER A 23 20.73 2.63 7.72
C SER A 23 21.21 2.87 9.15
N VAL A 24 21.25 1.83 10.00
CA VAL A 24 21.71 1.94 11.39
C VAL A 24 23.22 2.20 11.39
N PRO A 25 23.71 3.26 12.08
CA PRO A 25 25.13 3.61 12.10
C PRO A 25 26.01 2.46 12.61
N ARG A 26 27.18 2.28 11.98
CA ARG A 26 28.17 1.26 12.40
C ARG A 26 28.61 1.41 13.85
N GLY A 27 28.62 2.63 14.39
CA GLY A 27 28.94 2.90 15.80
C GLY A 27 28.03 2.18 16.80
N GLN A 28 26.77 1.87 16.45
CA GLN A 28 25.88 1.07 17.30
C GLN A 28 26.32 -0.40 17.38
N TRP A 29 26.84 -0.93 16.26
CA TRP A 29 27.40 -2.28 16.21
C TRP A 29 28.71 -2.37 16.97
N GLU A 30 29.59 -1.37 16.78
CA GLU A 30 30.88 -1.29 17.46
C GLU A 30 30.70 -1.07 18.97
N GLY A 31 29.80 -0.19 19.39
CA GLY A 31 29.50 0.06 20.80
C GLY A 31 28.91 -1.17 21.51
N ALA A 32 28.01 -1.91 20.86
CA ALA A 32 27.50 -3.17 21.41
C ALA A 32 28.58 -4.26 21.49
N ALA A 33 29.50 -4.30 20.52
CA ALA A 33 30.65 -5.20 20.57
C ALA A 33 31.63 -4.83 21.70
N SER A 34 31.87 -3.54 21.94
CA SER A 34 32.67 -3.05 23.08
C SER A 34 32.05 -3.38 24.43
N LEU A 35 30.72 -3.48 24.50
CA LEU A 35 29.99 -3.95 25.69
C LEU A 35 29.97 -5.48 25.85
N GLY A 36 30.62 -6.23 24.94
CA GLY A 36 30.67 -7.69 24.97
C GLY A 36 29.35 -8.38 24.61
N LEU A 37 28.40 -7.67 23.99
CA LEU A 37 27.10 -8.24 23.62
C LEU A 37 27.24 -9.24 22.46
N HIS A 38 26.54 -10.37 22.59
CA HIS A 38 26.47 -11.36 21.51
C HIS A 38 25.72 -10.79 20.29
N LYS A 39 26.15 -11.13 19.07
CA LYS A 39 25.57 -10.61 17.80
C LYS A 39 24.04 -10.69 17.74
N LEU A 40 23.44 -11.78 18.24
CA LEU A 40 21.98 -11.91 18.30
C LEU A 40 21.35 -10.93 19.30
N GLN A 41 21.95 -10.72 20.47
CA GLN A 41 21.45 -9.72 21.41
C GLN A 41 21.56 -8.30 20.86
N THR A 42 22.69 -7.99 20.20
CA THR A 42 22.91 -6.72 19.52
C THR A 42 21.86 -6.48 18.43
N MET A 43 21.57 -7.49 17.61
CA MET A 43 20.51 -7.40 16.60
C MET A 43 19.15 -7.13 17.24
N TRP A 44 18.69 -7.96 18.18
CA TRP A 44 17.34 -7.88 18.73
C TRP A 44 17.11 -6.68 19.65
N LYS A 45 18.10 -6.28 20.45
CA LYS A 45 17.94 -5.22 21.47
C LYS A 45 18.38 -3.84 21.01
N VAL A 46 19.30 -3.75 20.06
CA VAL A 46 19.90 -2.46 19.65
C VAL A 46 19.49 -2.10 18.23
N ILE A 47 19.77 -2.97 17.26
CA ILE A 47 19.66 -2.62 15.84
C ILE A 47 18.24 -2.74 15.32
N LEU A 48 17.55 -3.84 15.62
CA LEU A 48 16.19 -4.10 15.14
C LEU A 48 15.18 -3.00 15.56
N PRO A 49 15.12 -2.54 16.82
CA PRO A 49 14.20 -1.46 17.19
C PRO A 49 14.53 -0.13 16.48
N GLN A 50 15.81 0.19 16.29
CA GLN A 50 16.22 1.39 15.53
C GLN A 50 15.87 1.27 14.05
N ALA A 51 16.16 0.13 13.44
CA ALA A 51 15.84 -0.18 12.06
C ALA A 51 14.32 -0.12 11.82
N LEU A 52 13.50 -0.65 12.72
CA LEU A 52 12.03 -0.60 12.60
C LEU A 52 11.48 0.83 12.58
N ILE A 53 12.05 1.74 13.38
CA ILE A 53 11.67 3.16 13.38
C ILE A 53 12.01 3.80 12.03
N VAL A 54 13.17 3.49 11.45
CA VAL A 54 13.56 3.99 10.13
C VAL A 54 12.72 3.35 9.01
N ALA A 55 12.39 2.07 9.13
CA ALA A 55 11.57 1.32 8.17
C ALA A 55 10.12 1.85 8.10
N LEU A 56 9.63 2.48 9.17
CA LEU A 56 8.26 2.99 9.26
C LEU A 56 7.95 4.03 8.17
N ARG A 57 8.92 4.88 7.80
CA ARG A 57 8.75 5.92 6.76
C ARG A 57 8.58 5.31 5.35
N PRO A 58 9.47 4.42 4.86
CA PRO A 58 9.25 3.69 3.61
C PRO A 58 7.97 2.83 3.63
N TYR A 59 7.64 2.19 4.75
CA TYR A 59 6.37 1.45 4.86
C TYR A 59 5.15 2.35 4.69
N GLY A 60 5.15 3.56 5.26
CA GLY A 60 4.10 4.54 5.01
C GLY A 60 3.96 4.90 3.53
N ASN A 61 5.08 5.10 2.84
CA ASN A 61 5.09 5.37 1.40
C ASN A 61 4.54 4.21 0.57
N GLU A 62 4.91 2.98 0.91
CA GLU A 62 4.41 1.76 0.26
C GLU A 62 2.88 1.65 0.40
N ILE A 63 2.34 1.95 1.58
CA ILE A 63 0.89 1.90 1.80
C ILE A 63 0.18 3.00 1.00
N ILE A 64 0.73 4.22 0.94
CA ILE A 64 0.20 5.28 0.07
C ILE A 64 0.21 4.85 -1.40
N LEU A 65 1.27 4.17 -1.83
CA LEU A 65 1.36 3.64 -3.19
C LEU A 65 0.32 2.54 -3.45
N MET A 66 0.09 1.62 -2.50
CA MET A 66 -0.95 0.60 -2.61
C MET A 66 -2.35 1.22 -2.67
N ILE A 67 -2.61 2.27 -1.90
CA ILE A 67 -3.87 3.02 -1.96
C ILE A 67 -4.02 3.67 -3.33
N LYS A 68 -2.98 4.29 -3.88
CA LYS A 68 -3.02 4.83 -5.24
C LYS A 68 -3.19 3.74 -6.29
N GLY A 69 -2.57 2.57 -6.09
CA GLY A 69 -2.77 1.38 -6.91
C GLY A 69 -4.22 0.90 -6.91
N SER A 70 -4.97 1.09 -5.80
CA SER A 70 -6.40 0.78 -5.74
C SER A 70 -7.25 1.70 -6.63
N ALA A 71 -6.78 2.91 -6.97
CA ALA A 71 -7.46 3.76 -7.97
C ALA A 71 -7.47 3.12 -9.36
N ILE A 72 -6.50 2.25 -9.69
CA ILE A 72 -6.50 1.47 -10.93
C ILE A 72 -7.70 0.51 -10.96
N VAL A 73 -8.10 -0.04 -9.80
CA VAL A 73 -9.29 -0.90 -9.71
C VAL A 73 -10.55 -0.13 -10.12
N ALA A 74 -10.69 1.13 -9.71
CA ALA A 74 -11.83 1.98 -10.11
C ALA A 74 -11.91 2.14 -11.63
N ILE A 75 -10.77 2.37 -12.29
CA ILE A 75 -10.70 2.49 -13.76
C ILE A 75 -11.10 1.17 -14.43
N ILE A 76 -10.65 0.03 -13.93
CA ILE A 76 -11.03 -1.28 -14.46
C ILE A 76 -12.54 -1.50 -14.32
N THR A 77 -13.12 -1.15 -13.17
CA THR A 77 -14.57 -1.24 -12.92
C THR A 77 -15.38 -0.38 -13.89
N VAL A 78 -14.87 0.81 -14.26
CA VAL A 78 -15.49 1.67 -15.30
C VAL A 78 -15.58 0.95 -16.63
N TYR A 79 -14.46 0.39 -17.09
CA TYR A 79 -14.41 -0.29 -18.38
C TYR A 79 -15.36 -1.49 -18.42
N ASP A 80 -15.44 -2.24 -17.32
CA ASP A 80 -16.31 -3.41 -17.21
C ASP A 80 -17.79 -3.01 -17.20
N LEU A 81 -18.17 -2.01 -16.40
CA LEU A 81 -19.54 -1.47 -16.35
C LEU A 81 -19.98 -0.90 -17.69
N MET A 82 -19.10 -0.17 -18.38
CA MET A 82 -19.39 0.39 -19.69
C MET A 82 -19.49 -0.69 -20.78
N GLY A 83 -18.75 -1.80 -20.64
CA GLY A 83 -18.87 -2.99 -21.48
C GLY A 83 -20.25 -3.62 -21.40
N ILE A 84 -20.74 -3.85 -20.18
CA ILE A 84 -22.10 -4.40 -19.94
C ILE A 84 -23.18 -3.42 -20.44
N THR A 85 -23.00 -2.12 -20.19
CA THR A 85 -23.95 -1.09 -20.61
C THR A 85 -24.09 -1.03 -22.13
N LYS A 86 -22.97 -1.09 -22.88
CA LYS A 86 -22.99 -1.16 -24.35
C LYS A 86 -23.68 -2.42 -24.86
N LEU A 87 -23.44 -3.56 -24.22
CA LEU A 87 -24.08 -4.84 -24.58
C LEU A 87 -25.59 -4.78 -24.40
N THR A 88 -26.07 -4.25 -23.29
CA THR A 88 -27.51 -4.10 -23.00
C THR A 88 -28.15 -3.06 -23.93
N TYR A 89 -27.49 -1.93 -24.17
CA TYR A 89 -27.97 -0.93 -25.12
C TYR A 89 -28.12 -1.49 -26.54
N SER A 90 -27.16 -2.30 -27.01
CA SER A 90 -27.25 -2.92 -28.34
C SER A 90 -28.42 -3.90 -28.48
N ARG A 91 -28.97 -4.42 -27.38
CA ARG A 91 -30.09 -5.37 -27.38
C ARG A 91 -31.44 -4.69 -27.23
N THR A 92 -31.49 -3.61 -26.45
CA THR A 92 -32.76 -2.98 -26.03
C THR A 92 -32.97 -1.60 -26.67
N PHE A 93 -31.92 -0.98 -27.25
CA PHE A 93 -31.91 0.40 -27.78
C PHE A 93 -32.39 1.47 -26.78
N ASP A 94 -32.39 1.15 -25.49
CA ASP A 94 -32.91 2.01 -24.44
C ASP A 94 -31.80 2.86 -23.80
N PHE A 95 -31.90 4.17 -24.00
CA PHE A 95 -30.96 5.16 -23.49
C PHE A 95 -30.97 5.26 -21.95
N GLN A 96 -32.03 4.79 -21.27
CA GLN A 96 -32.08 4.73 -19.81
C GLN A 96 -30.96 3.85 -19.20
N SER A 97 -30.43 2.89 -19.96
CA SER A 97 -29.32 2.02 -19.51
C SER A 97 -28.06 2.81 -19.17
N TYR A 98 -27.76 3.89 -19.91
CA TYR A 98 -26.60 4.74 -19.63
C TYR A 98 -26.78 5.59 -18.37
N VAL A 99 -28.02 6.01 -18.09
CA VAL A 99 -28.34 6.80 -16.89
C VAL A 99 -28.15 5.96 -15.63
N TRP A 100 -28.65 4.72 -15.62
CA TRP A 100 -28.44 3.79 -14.51
C TRP A 100 -26.97 3.42 -14.32
N ALA A 101 -26.24 3.20 -15.41
CA ALA A 101 -24.80 2.95 -15.35
C ALA A 101 -24.04 4.16 -14.77
N ALA A 102 -24.40 5.38 -15.15
CA ALA A 102 -23.79 6.60 -14.60
C ALA A 102 -24.04 6.75 -13.10
N ILE A 103 -25.24 6.43 -12.61
CA ILE A 103 -25.58 6.46 -11.18
C ILE A 103 -24.78 5.42 -10.40
N ILE A 104 -24.75 4.17 -10.87
CA ILE A 104 -23.99 3.08 -10.22
C ILE A 104 -22.51 3.43 -10.18
N TYR A 105 -21.98 3.98 -11.28
CA TYR A 105 -20.60 4.45 -11.34
C TYR A 105 -20.32 5.54 -10.30
N LEU A 106 -21.18 6.56 -10.22
CA LEU A 106 -21.05 7.65 -9.24
C LEU A 106 -20.97 7.13 -7.80
N ILE A 107 -21.83 6.16 -7.46
CA ILE A 107 -21.84 5.55 -6.13
C ILE A 107 -20.52 4.82 -5.85
N ILE A 108 -20.04 4.01 -6.80
CA ILE A 108 -18.79 3.25 -6.65
C ILE A 108 -17.59 4.20 -6.48
N VAL A 109 -17.51 5.25 -7.30
CA VAL A 109 -16.43 6.24 -7.22
C VAL A 109 -16.47 6.98 -5.90
N GLU A 110 -17.64 7.41 -5.43
CA GLU A 110 -17.74 8.17 -4.20
C GLU A 110 -17.38 7.31 -2.98
N ILE A 111 -17.79 6.03 -2.96
CA ILE A 111 -17.39 5.07 -1.92
C ILE A 111 -15.87 4.86 -1.92
N LEU A 112 -15.28 4.62 -3.10
CA LEU A 112 -13.84 4.38 -3.22
C LEU A 112 -13.03 5.62 -2.85
N ARG A 113 -13.46 6.81 -3.29
CA ARG A 113 -12.84 8.08 -2.95
C ARG A 113 -12.85 8.31 -1.44
N HIS A 114 -13.99 8.11 -0.78
CA HIS A 114 -14.08 8.22 0.67
C HIS A 114 -13.24 7.18 1.40
N ALA A 115 -13.18 5.94 0.91
CA ALA A 115 -12.33 4.91 1.49
C ALA A 115 -10.84 5.29 1.37
N VAL A 116 -10.40 5.76 0.20
CA VAL A 116 -9.03 6.23 -0.04
C VAL A 116 -8.68 7.41 0.86
N GLU A 117 -9.53 8.45 0.91
CA GLU A 117 -9.33 9.61 1.77
C GLU A 117 -9.29 9.22 3.26
N TRP A 118 -10.10 8.25 3.68
CA TRP A 118 -10.09 7.75 5.06
C TRP A 118 -8.77 7.04 5.39
N ILE A 119 -8.28 6.16 4.51
CA ILE A 119 -7.01 5.46 4.72
C ILE A 119 -5.85 6.47 4.71
N GLU A 120 -5.83 7.40 3.75
CA GLU A 120 -4.81 8.45 3.66
C GLU A 120 -4.76 9.29 4.93
N ARG A 121 -5.92 9.73 5.44
CA ARG A 121 -5.99 10.46 6.71
C ARG A 121 -5.43 9.65 7.86
N ARG A 122 -5.71 8.34 7.94
CA ARG A 122 -5.23 7.49 9.05
C ARG A 122 -3.70 7.31 9.06
N ILE A 123 -3.08 7.29 7.88
CA ILE A 123 -1.63 7.07 7.73
C ILE A 123 -0.85 8.37 7.86
N THR A 124 -1.32 9.45 7.23
CA THR A 124 -0.60 10.73 7.16
C THR A 124 -0.53 11.46 8.51
N ILE A 125 -1.36 11.10 9.50
CA ILE A 125 -1.28 11.65 10.87
C ILE A 125 0.12 11.45 11.49
N HIS A 126 0.87 10.42 11.09
CA HIS A 126 2.20 10.11 11.66
C HIS A 126 3.39 10.67 10.85
N LEU A 127 3.15 11.29 9.68
CA LEU A 127 4.23 11.77 8.80
C LEU A 127 4.54 13.27 8.95
N HIS A 128 3.79 13.99 9.78
CA HIS A 128 3.90 15.45 9.97
C HIS A 128 4.73 15.87 11.20
N ARG A 129 5.78 15.13 11.55
CA ARG A 129 6.82 15.59 12.50
C ARG A 129 8.23 15.28 12.01
#